data_AF-A0A944BMZ3-F1
#
_entry.id   AF-A0A944BMZ3-F1
#
_cell.length_a   1.000
_cell.length_b   1.000
_cell.length_c   1.000
_cell.angle_alpha   90.00
_cell.angle_beta   90.00
_cell.angle_gamma   90.00
#
_symmetry.space_group_name_H-M   'P 1'
#
loop_
_entity.id
_entity.type
_entity.pdbx_description
1 polymer ?
#
loop_
_entity_poly.entity_id
_entity_poly.type
_entity_poly.pdbx_seq_one_letter_code
_entity_poly.pdbx_strand_id
1 'polypeptide(L)'
;PVDNAYALPIIVAPNPVVGGQSTFVNREWTAEEQNGMRVEVLNAVGQVVDVFTPATFPIEVGGIYTSGIYYIRVTSGTGEVYLGRLVVK
;
A
#
# COMPACT_ATOMS: atom_id res chain seq x y z
N PRO A 1 10.43 -22.70 -6.39
CA PRO A 1 9.95 -21.43 -5.80
C PRO A 1 10.63 -20.26 -6.52
N VAL A 2 9.95 -19.65 -7.48
CA VAL A 2 10.52 -18.48 -8.15
C VAL A 2 10.30 -17.30 -7.20
N ASP A 3 11.35 -16.94 -6.47
CA ASP A 3 11.49 -15.66 -5.80
C ASP A 3 11.25 -14.55 -6.83
N ASN A 4 10.06 -13.96 -6.86
CA ASN A 4 9.85 -12.69 -7.54
C ASN A 4 10.62 -11.63 -6.74
N ALA A 5 11.92 -11.49 -7.06
CA ALA A 5 12.86 -10.61 -6.37
C ALA A 5 12.60 -9.11 -6.58
N TYR A 6 11.49 -8.73 -7.23
CA TYR A 6 11.17 -7.36 -7.58
C TYR A 6 9.72 -7.04 -7.20
N ALA A 7 9.53 -5.92 -6.48
CA ALA A 7 8.20 -5.40 -6.21
C ALA A 7 7.60 -4.79 -7.48
N LEU A 8 6.36 -5.14 -7.79
CA LEU A 8 5.60 -4.60 -8.91
C LEU A 8 5.12 -3.16 -8.58
N PRO A 9 5.18 -2.21 -9.51
CA PRO A 9 4.69 -0.87 -9.25
C PRO A 9 3.16 -0.86 -9.08
N ILE A 10 2.65 -0.03 -8.17
CA ILE A 10 1.21 0.21 -8.03
C ILE A 10 0.89 1.70 -7.87
N ILE A 11 -0.29 2.09 -8.36
CA ILE A 11 -0.75 3.47 -8.32
C ILE A 11 -1.47 3.70 -6.99
N VAL A 12 -1.08 4.77 -6.30
CA VAL A 12 -1.70 5.28 -5.09
C VAL A 12 -2.28 6.66 -5.42
N ALA A 13 -3.58 6.86 -5.22
CA ALA A 13 -4.28 8.09 -5.59
C ALA A 13 -5.42 8.43 -4.60
N PRO A 14 -5.65 9.71 -4.26
CA PRO A 14 -4.89 10.89 -4.70
C PRO A 14 -3.46 10.93 -4.16
N ASN A 15 -2.56 11.52 -4.94
CA ASN A 15 -1.16 11.66 -4.60
C ASN A 15 -0.56 12.89 -5.33
N PRO A 16 -0.21 13.98 -4.62
CA PRO A 16 -0.14 14.09 -3.17
C PRO A 16 -1.51 14.10 -2.48
N VAL A 17 -1.53 13.77 -1.18
CA VAL A 17 -2.71 13.82 -0.29
C VAL A 17 -2.44 14.74 0.91
N VAL A 18 -3.47 15.37 1.46
CA VAL A 18 -3.34 16.18 2.69
C VAL A 18 -3.33 15.28 3.91
N GLY A 19 -2.52 15.60 4.92
CA GLY A 19 -2.48 14.86 6.19
C GLY A 19 -3.87 14.60 6.79
N GLY A 20 -4.13 13.33 7.15
CA GLY A 20 -5.40 12.86 7.70
C GLY A 20 -6.48 12.55 6.65
N GLN A 21 -6.28 12.84 5.37
CA GLN A 21 -7.16 12.38 4.30
C GLN A 21 -6.74 10.98 3.82
N SER A 22 -7.72 10.23 3.32
CA SER A 22 -7.49 8.90 2.76
C SER A 22 -6.92 8.98 1.34
N THR A 23 -6.09 8.00 1.01
CA THR A 23 -5.65 7.68 -0.35
C THR A 23 -5.99 6.23 -0.66
N PHE A 24 -5.97 5.86 -1.95
CA PHE A 24 -6.45 4.56 -2.39
C PHE A 24 -5.45 3.87 -3.30
N VAL A 25 -5.30 2.55 -3.11
CA VAL A 25 -4.63 1.67 -4.06
C VAL A 25 -5.69 1.09 -4.99
N ASN A 26 -5.75 1.62 -6.22
CA ASN A 26 -6.75 1.22 -7.20
C ASN A 26 -6.15 0.24 -8.22
N ARG A 27 -6.52 -1.03 -8.07
CA ARG A 27 -6.17 -2.15 -8.96
C ARG A 27 -7.29 -3.18 -8.84
N GLU A 28 -7.56 -3.90 -9.93
CA GLU A 28 -8.41 -5.08 -9.88
C GLU A 28 -7.63 -6.25 -9.25
N TRP A 29 -8.15 -6.78 -8.14
CA TRP A 29 -7.56 -7.91 -7.42
C TRP A 29 -8.44 -9.13 -7.58
N THR A 30 -7.85 -10.28 -7.90
CA THR A 30 -8.55 -11.57 -7.87
C THR A 30 -8.87 -11.99 -6.44
N ALA A 31 -9.87 -12.87 -6.25
CA ALA A 31 -10.22 -13.36 -4.91
C ALA A 31 -9.05 -14.08 -4.20
N GLU A 32 -8.17 -14.74 -4.96
CA GLU A 32 -6.98 -15.41 -4.42
C GLU A 32 -5.93 -14.39 -3.95
N GLU A 33 -5.69 -13.31 -4.71
CA GLU A 33 -4.81 -12.23 -4.28
C GLU A 33 -5.33 -11.50 -3.04
N GLN A 34 -6.65 -11.36 -2.90
CA GLN A 34 -7.28 -10.71 -1.75
C GLN A 34 -7.16 -11.55 -0.47
N ASN A 35 -7.21 -12.88 -0.59
CA ASN A 35 -7.20 -13.78 0.56
C ASN A 35 -5.84 -13.80 1.26
N GLY A 36 -5.75 -13.28 2.48
CA GLY A 36 -4.48 -13.19 3.20
C GLY A 36 -3.59 -12.01 2.76
N MET A 37 -4.15 -11.06 2.01
CA MET A 37 -3.46 -9.83 1.63
C MET A 37 -3.02 -9.04 2.86
N ARG A 38 -1.83 -8.46 2.79
CA ARG A 38 -1.25 -7.62 3.83
C ARG A 38 -0.73 -6.32 3.25
N VAL A 39 -1.09 -5.20 3.88
CA VAL A 39 -0.63 -3.86 3.53
C VAL A 39 0.27 -3.34 4.63
N GLU A 40 1.40 -2.78 4.23
CA GLU A 40 2.33 -2.07 5.11
C GLU A 40 2.51 -0.65 4.62
N VAL A 41 2.42 0.31 5.54
CA VAL A 41 2.75 1.71 5.29
C VAL A 41 4.13 1.96 5.88
N LEU A 42 5.09 2.33 5.05
CA LEU A 42 6.45 2.61 5.46
C LEU A 42 6.75 4.11 5.30
N ASN A 43 7.43 4.71 6.25
CA ASN A 43 7.97 6.06 6.08
C ASN A 43 9.26 6.05 5.24
N ALA A 44 9.79 7.24 4.92
CA ALA A 44 10.98 7.38 4.08
C ALA A 44 12.27 6.75 4.66
N VAL A 45 12.33 6.49 5.98
CA VAL A 45 13.48 5.80 6.62
C VAL A 45 13.29 4.28 6.69
N GLY A 46 12.20 3.75 6.11
CA GLY A 46 11.92 2.32 6.04
C GLY A 46 11.25 1.73 7.29
N GLN A 47 10.83 2.57 8.25
CA GLN A 47 10.06 2.09 9.39
C GLN A 47 8.62 1.84 8.97
N VAL A 48 8.07 0.69 9.37
CA VAL A 48 6.66 0.37 9.22
C VAL A 48 5.87 1.16 10.26
N VAL A 49 5.03 2.09 9.80
CA VAL A 49 4.19 2.95 10.66
C VAL A 49 2.77 2.42 10.80
N ASP A 50 2.33 1.56 9.88
CA ASP A 50 1.03 0.88 9.95
C ASP A 50 1.05 -0.45 9.19
N VAL A 51 0.21 -1.40 9.62
CA VAL A 51 0.03 -2.72 9.03
C VAL A 51 -1.42 -3.15 9.16
N PHE A 52 -2.04 -3.54 8.05
CA PHE A 52 -3.42 -4.03 8.08
C PHE A 52 -3.75 -5.02 6.95
N THR A 53 -4.83 -5.76 7.15
CA THR A 53 -5.48 -6.56 6.10
C THR A 53 -6.65 -5.74 5.53
N PRO A 54 -6.69 -5.48 4.21
CA PRO A 54 -7.77 -4.70 3.61
C PRO A 54 -9.13 -5.37 3.77
N ALA A 55 -10.13 -4.60 4.22
CA ALA A 55 -11.52 -5.05 4.30
C ALA A 55 -12.36 -4.66 3.07
N THR A 56 -11.88 -3.68 2.30
CA THR A 56 -12.57 -3.09 1.16
C THR A 56 -11.61 -2.89 -0.02
N PHE A 57 -12.17 -2.89 -1.23
CA PHE A 57 -11.46 -2.64 -2.48
C PHE A 57 -12.19 -1.54 -3.26
N PRO A 58 -11.51 -0.48 -3.72
CA PRO A 58 -10.06 -0.23 -3.66
C PRO A 58 -9.54 -0.10 -2.21
N ILE A 59 -8.27 -0.46 -2.00
CA ILE A 59 -7.68 -0.49 -0.66
C ILE A 59 -7.55 0.95 -0.18
N GLU A 60 -8.20 1.28 0.92
CA GLU A 60 -8.04 2.57 1.59
C GLU A 60 -6.79 2.57 2.46
N VAL A 61 -5.98 3.62 2.32
CA VAL A 61 -4.83 3.93 3.17
C VAL A 61 -5.08 5.30 3.79
N GLY A 62 -5.28 5.35 5.10
CA GLY A 62 -5.60 6.57 5.83
C GLY A 62 -4.77 6.73 7.11
N GLY A 63 -5.15 7.68 7.95
CA GLY A 63 -4.54 7.86 9.28
C GLY A 63 -3.10 8.43 9.28
N ILE A 64 -2.60 8.90 8.14
CA ILE A 64 -1.26 9.49 8.03
C ILE A 64 -1.35 11.01 8.14
N TYR A 65 -0.90 11.56 9.27
CA TYR A 65 -0.99 13.00 9.57
C TYR A 65 0.32 13.76 9.31
N THR A 66 1.46 13.08 9.40
CA THR A 66 2.77 13.74 9.27
C THR A 66 3.15 13.85 7.81
N SER A 67 3.43 15.06 7.34
CA SER A 67 3.88 15.33 5.97
C SER A 67 5.19 14.59 5.67
N GLY A 68 5.34 14.08 4.45
CA GLY A 68 6.50 13.31 4.05
C GLY A 68 6.24 12.35 2.90
N ILE A 69 7.25 11.56 2.58
CA ILE A 69 7.16 10.47 1.62
C ILE A 69 6.90 9.17 2.39
N TYR A 70 5.90 8.44 1.92
CA TYR A 70 5.56 7.10 2.40
C TYR A 70 5.59 6.12 1.24
N TYR A 71 5.79 4.85 1.57
CA TYR A 71 5.71 3.75 0.64
C TYR A 71 4.60 2.81 1.09
N ILE A 72 3.73 2.45 0.17
CA ILE A 72 2.65 1.50 0.39
C ILE A 72 3.11 0.18 -0.20
N ARG A 73 3.41 -0.80 0.66
CA ARG A 73 3.75 -2.15 0.25
C ARG A 73 2.53 -3.04 0.41
N VAL A 74 2.10 -3.69 -0.65
CA VAL A 74 1.01 -4.67 -0.63
C VAL A 74 1.59 -6.04 -0.93
N THR A 75 1.43 -7.00 -0.04
CA THR A 75 1.72 -8.42 -0.31
C THR A 75 0.40 -9.11 -0.55
N SER A 76 0.19 -9.65 -1.75
CA SER A 76 -1.02 -10.40 -2.09
C SER A 76 -1.05 -11.76 -1.40
N GLY A 77 -2.22 -12.39 -1.37
CA GLY A 77 -2.41 -13.78 -0.93
C GLY A 77 -1.58 -14.80 -1.70
N THR A 78 -1.22 -14.49 -2.94
CA THR A 78 -0.36 -15.32 -3.80
C THR A 78 1.13 -15.08 -3.57
N GLY A 79 1.50 -14.14 -2.68
CA GLY A 79 2.88 -13.81 -2.33
C GLY A 79 3.55 -12.77 -3.23
N GLU A 80 2.83 -12.17 -4.17
CA GLU A 80 3.34 -11.07 -4.99
C GLU A 80 3.43 -9.79 -4.17
N VAL A 81 4.50 -9.03 -4.38
CA VAL A 81 4.73 -7.77 -3.68
C VAL A 81 4.54 -6.61 -4.64
N TYR A 82 3.73 -5.64 -4.23
CA TYR A 82 3.47 -4.39 -4.92
C TYR A 82 3.99 -3.22 -4.09
N LEU A 83 4.57 -2.21 -4.74
CA LEU A 83 5.10 -1.02 -4.08
C LEU A 83 4.61 0.25 -4.76
N GLY A 84 3.94 1.10 -3.97
CA GLY A 84 3.48 2.42 -4.36
C GLY A 84 4.17 3.50 -3.54
N ARG A 85 4.37 4.68 -4.12
CA ARG A 85 4.87 5.87 -3.40
C ARG A 85 3.71 6.82 -3.12
N LEU A 86 3.64 7.36 -1.91
CA LEU A 86 2.67 8.36 -1.48
C LEU A 86 3.40 9.61 -0.98
N VAL A 87 2.92 10.79 -1.36
CA VAL A 87 3.37 12.08 -0.81
C VAL A 87 2.25 12.65 0.05
N VAL A 88 2.51 12.84 1.34
CA VAL A 88 1.60 13.51 2.28
C VAL A 88 2.07 14.94 2.49
N LYS A 89 1.15 15.90 2.36
CA LYS A 89 1.38 17.33 2.55
C LYS A 89 0.70 17.82 3.81
#